data_AF-A0A7J4SWG0-F1
#
_entry.id   AF-A0A7J4SWG0-F1
#
_cell.length_a   1.000
_cell.length_b   1.000
_cell.length_c   1.000
_cell.angle_alpha   90.00
_cell.angle_beta   90.00
_cell.angle_gamma   90.00
#
_symmetry.space_group_name_H-M   'P 1'
#
loop_
_entity.id
_entity.type
_entity.pdbx_description
1 polymer ?
#
loop_
_entity_poly.entity_id
_entity_poly.type
_entity_poly.pdbx_seq_one_letter_code
_entity_poly.pdbx_strand_id
1 'polypeptide(L)' 'MAKVPLRIVGIGRDIELRVVSFLTRARQATEHVAFVDLGSEDETAILVEEVGCSLLTSEASDIVSITRCLKESDLEPEVN' A
#
# COMPACT_ATOMS: atom_id res chain seq x y z
N MET A 1 11.53 -16.59 -18.48
CA MET A 1 10.49 -15.53 -18.50
C MET A 1 11.15 -14.25 -18.04
N ALA A 2 11.02 -13.17 -18.81
CA ALA A 2 11.36 -11.85 -18.27
C ALA A 2 10.49 -11.63 -17.03
N LYS A 3 11.11 -11.31 -15.90
CA LYS A 3 10.40 -11.00 -14.66
C LYS A 3 9.75 -9.65 -14.91
N VAL A 4 8.48 -9.63 -15.29
CA VAL A 4 7.71 -8.38 -15.35
C VAL A 4 7.73 -7.86 -13.91
N PRO A 5 8.21 -6.64 -13.69
CA PRO A 5 8.24 -6.14 -12.34
C PRO A 5 6.78 -6.00 -11.85
N LEU A 6 6.58 -6.32 -10.58
CA LEU A 6 5.26 -6.48 -9.97
C LEU A 6 5.15 -5.56 -8.75
N ARG A 7 4.29 -4.55 -8.84
CA ARG A 7 3.84 -3.76 -7.69
C ARG A 7 2.56 -4.32 -7.09
N ILE A 8 2.53 -4.42 -5.77
CA ILE A 8 1.30 -4.72 -5.01
C ILE A 8 0.87 -3.44 -4.28
N VAL A 9 -0.39 -3.03 -4.50
CA VAL A 9 -1.01 -1.93 -3.76
C VAL A 9 -2.17 -2.48 -2.95
N GLY A 10 -2.03 -2.48 -1.63
CA GLY A 10 -3.14 -2.72 -0.70
C GLY A 10 -3.97 -1.45 -0.52
N ILE A 11 -5.27 -1.59 -0.32
CA ILE A 11 -6.17 -0.46 -0.04
C ILE A 11 -7.10 -0.91 1.07
N GLY A 12 -7.21 -0.13 2.15
CA GLY A 12 -8.03 -0.53 3.29
C GLY A 12 -8.19 0.55 4.35
N ARG A 13 -8.98 0.20 5.36
CA ARG A 13 -9.28 1.02 6.54
C ARG A 13 -9.56 0.10 7.73
N ASP A 14 -9.09 0.46 8.91
CA ASP A 14 -9.40 -0.20 10.18
C ASP A 14 -9.17 -1.74 10.14
N ILE A 15 -8.01 -2.13 9.61
CA ILE A 15 -7.64 -3.53 9.37
C ILE A 15 -6.94 -4.14 10.61
N GLU A 16 -6.45 -3.31 11.52
CA GLU A 16 -5.65 -3.66 12.70
C GLU A 16 -4.48 -4.60 12.32
N LEU A 17 -4.15 -5.56 13.19
CA LEU A 17 -3.07 -6.54 13.02
C LEU A 17 -3.18 -7.42 11.76
N ARG A 18 -4.36 -7.49 11.11
CA ARG A 18 -4.51 -8.28 9.87
C ARG A 18 -3.68 -7.69 8.73
N VAL A 19 -3.37 -6.39 8.77
CA VAL A 19 -2.57 -5.71 7.74
C VAL A 19 -1.15 -6.25 7.73
N VAL A 20 -0.61 -6.62 8.90
CA VAL A 20 0.74 -7.18 9.06
C VAL A 20 0.87 -8.50 8.29
N SER A 21 -0.10 -9.40 8.44
CA SER A 21 -0.09 -10.69 7.76
C SER A 21 -0.16 -10.53 6.24
N PHE A 22 -1.06 -9.66 5.78
CA PHE A 22 -1.22 -9.34 4.36
C PHE A 22 0.08 -8.76 3.77
N LEU A 23 0.64 -7.72 4.38
CA LEU A 23 1.83 -7.03 3.87
C LEU A 23 3.07 -7.92 3.93
N THR A 24 3.24 -8.72 4.98
CA THR A 24 4.34 -9.69 5.07
C THR A 24 4.31 -10.68 3.91
N ARG A 25 3.12 -11.16 3.53
CA ARG A 25 2.97 -12.07 2.37
C ARG A 25 3.19 -11.34 1.05
N ALA A 26 2.68 -10.13 0.88
CA ALA A 26 2.91 -9.32 -0.31
C ALA A 26 4.41 -9.08 -0.54
N ARG A 27 5.15 -8.76 0.53
CA ARG A 27 6.60 -8.53 0.51
C ARG A 27 7.43 -9.78 0.17
N GLN A 28 6.88 -10.98 0.37
CA GLN A 28 7.51 -12.22 -0.09
C GLN A 28 7.44 -12.38 -1.62
N ALA A 29 6.49 -11.70 -2.28
CA ALA A 29 6.32 -11.75 -3.74
C ALA A 29 7.09 -10.64 -4.46
N THR A 30 7.17 -9.45 -3.86
CA THR A 30 7.85 -8.27 -4.43
C THR A 30 8.29 -7.31 -3.33
N GLU A 31 9.37 -6.55 -3.54
CA GLU A 31 9.77 -5.47 -2.63
C GLU A 31 8.91 -4.21 -2.82
N HIS A 32 8.20 -4.09 -3.94
CA HIS A 32 7.39 -2.93 -4.29
C HIS A 32 5.95 -3.07 -3.76
N VAL A 33 5.81 -2.89 -2.45
CA VAL A 33 4.51 -2.94 -1.75
C VAL A 33 4.16 -1.56 -1.19
N ALA A 34 2.98 -1.06 -1.57
CA ALA A 34 2.39 0.14 -1.00
C ALA A 34 1.02 -0.16 -0.40
N PHE A 35 0.58 0.67 0.53
CA PHE A 35 -0.75 0.60 1.13
C PHE A 35 -1.40 1.99 1.11
N VAL A 36 -2.60 2.08 0.55
CA VAL A 36 -3.44 3.28 0.60
C VAL A 36 -4.39 3.14 1.79
N ASP A 37 -4.14 3.93 2.82
CA ASP A 37 -5.03 4.06 3.96
C ASP A 37 -6.18 5.04 3.64
N LEU A 38 -7.41 4.60 3.92
CA LEU A 38 -8.63 5.38 3.68
C LEU A 38 -9.12 6.12 4.94
N GLY A 39 -8.19 6.47 5.82
CA GLY A 39 -8.45 7.16 7.09
C GLY A 39 -8.76 6.18 8.21
N SER A 40 -7.82 5.28 8.51
CA SER A 40 -7.93 4.40 9.68
C SER A 40 -7.84 5.20 10.98
N GLU A 41 -8.63 4.80 11.97
CA GLU A 41 -8.61 5.35 13.33
C GLU A 41 -7.92 4.40 14.33
N ASP A 42 -7.55 3.21 13.87
CA ASP A 42 -6.81 2.20 14.60
C ASP A 42 -5.29 2.24 14.30
N GLU A 43 -4.57 1.19 14.70
CA GLU A 43 -3.12 1.07 14.50
C GLU A 43 -2.71 0.71 13.06
N THR A 44 -3.64 0.59 12.10
CA THR A 44 -3.35 0.11 10.73
C THR A 44 -2.22 0.91 10.07
N ALA A 45 -2.28 2.24 10.11
CA ALA A 45 -1.28 3.10 9.48
C ALA A 45 0.12 2.87 10.08
N ILE A 46 0.21 2.79 11.41
CA ILE A 46 1.47 2.54 12.14
C ILE A 46 2.03 1.16 11.74
N LEU A 47 1.18 0.14 11.73
CA LEU A 47 1.58 -1.23 11.41
C LEU A 47 2.08 -1.37 9.96
N VAL A 48 1.53 -0.61 9.00
CA VAL A 48 2.01 -0.57 7.61
C VAL A 48 3.46 -0.09 7.55
N GLU A 49 3.74 1.02 8.24
CA GLU A 49 5.08 1.62 8.27
C GLU A 49 6.07 0.73 9.01
N GLU A 50 5.67 0.09 10.12
CA GLU A 50 6.50 -0.88 10.87
C GLU A 50 6.90 -2.10 10.03
N VAL A 51 6.01 -2.57 9.14
CA VAL A 51 6.33 -3.66 8.20
C VAL A 51 7.30 -3.19 7.09
N GLY A 52 7.51 -1.88 6.95
CA GLY A 52 8.40 -1.28 5.96
C GLY A 52 7.79 -1.15 4.57
N CYS A 53 6.47 -1.00 4.48
CA CYS A 53 5.77 -0.71 3.22
C CYS A 53 5.55 0.81 3.06
N SER A 54 5.42 1.29 1.83
CA SER A 54 5.03 2.68 1.59
C SER A 54 3.58 2.90 2.02
N LEU A 55 3.34 3.83 2.95
CA LEU A 55 2.02 4.27 3.34
C LEU A 55 1.62 5.50 2.52
N LEU A 56 0.47 5.44 1.87
CA LEU A 56 -0.20 6.55 1.23
C LEU A 56 -1.53 6.80 1.94
N THR A 57 -1.95 8.05 2.05
CA THR A 57 -3.24 8.41 2.64
C THR A 57 -4.15 9.02 1.57
N SER A 58 -5.41 8.59 1.53
CA SER A 58 -6.41 9.16 0.64
C SER A 58 -7.37 10.05 1.42
N GLU A 59 -7.76 11.18 0.81
CA GLU A 59 -8.73 12.12 1.40
C GLU A 59 -10.14 11.54 1.49
N ALA A 60 -10.46 10.54 0.67
CA ALA A 60 -11.75 9.86 0.63
C ALA A 60 -11.63 8.43 0.08
N SER A 61 -12.64 7.60 0.34
CA SER A 61 -12.68 6.19 -0.07
C SER A 61 -13.19 5.96 -1.50
N ASP A 62 -13.45 7.01 -2.26
CA ASP A 62 -13.91 6.90 -3.64
C ASP A 62 -12.75 6.69 -4.62
N ILE A 63 -13.07 6.10 -5.77
CA ILE A 63 -12.05 5.72 -6.77
C ILE A 63 -11.29 6.93 -7.34
N VAL A 64 -11.90 8.12 -7.40
CA VAL A 64 -11.25 9.32 -7.93
C VAL A 64 -10.17 9.78 -6.96
N SER A 65 -10.48 9.83 -5.67
CA SER A 65 -9.55 10.20 -4.60
C SER A 65 -8.39 9.21 -4.48
N ILE A 66 -8.67 7.91 -4.57
CA ILE A 66 -7.63 6.87 -4.57
C ILE A 66 -6.72 6.99 -5.79
N THR A 67 -7.30 7.18 -6.99
CA THR A 67 -6.52 7.31 -8.23
C THR A 67 -5.65 8.57 -8.21
N ARG A 68 -6.17 9.68 -7.67
CA ARG A 68 -5.40 10.91 -7.48
C ARG A 68 -4.22 10.69 -6.54
N CYS A 69 -4.46 10.08 -5.37
CA CYS A 69 -3.44 9.72 -4.40
C CYS A 69 -2.31 8.89 -5.05
N LEU A 70 -2.66 7.86 -5.83
CA LEU A 70 -1.67 7.04 -6.54
C LEU A 70 -0.89 7.85 -7.61
N LYS A 71 -1.58 8.71 -8.36
CA LYS A 71 -0.96 9.53 -9.40
C LYS A 71 0.02 10.57 -8.85
N GLU A 72 -0.29 11.12 -7.67
CA GLU A 72 0.51 12.16 -7.00
C GLU A 72 1.59 11.57 -6.09
N SER A 73 1.57 10.26 -5.86
CA SER A 73 2.59 9.58 -5.05
C SER A 73 3.97 9.55 -5.71
N ASP A 74 5.01 9.52 -4.88
CA ASP A 74 6.40 9.30 -5.30
C ASP A 74 6.72 7.81 -5.54
N LEU A 75 5.70 6.97 -5.79
CA LEU A 75 5.92 5.56 -6.12
C LEU A 75 6.61 5.47 -7.48
N GLU A 76 7.93 5.31 -7.47
CA GLU A 76 8.74 5.19 -8.68
C GLU A 76 8.17 4.10 -9.59
N PRO A 77 8.05 4.31 -10.91
CA PRO A 77 7.69 3.22 -11.80
C PRO A 77 8.69 2.09 -11.63
N GLU A 78 8.21 0.84 -11.65
CA GLU A 78 9.13 -0.29 -11.73
C GLU A 78 9.82 -0.26 -13.11
N VAL A 79 10.98 0.39 -13.17
CA VAL A 79 11.86 0.37 -14.33
C VAL A 79 12.79 -0.84 -14.23
N ASN A 80 12.76 -1.68 -15.26
CA ASN A 80 13.78 -2.73 -15.47
C ASN A 80 15.17 -2.12 -15.61
#